data_AF-F7ZG35-F1
#
_entry.id   AF-F7ZG35-F1
#
_cell.length_a   1.000
_cell.length_b   1.000
_cell.length_c   1.000
_cell.angle_alpha   90.00
_cell.angle_beta   90.00
_cell.angle_gamma   90.00
#
_symmetry.space_group_name_H-M   'P 1'
#
loop_
_entity.id
_entity.type
_entity.pdbx_description
1 polymer ?
#
loop_
_entity_poly.entity_id
_entity_poly.type
_entity_poly.pdbx_seq_one_letter_code
_entity_poly.pdbx_strand_id
1 'polypeptide(L)'
;MEIHDIFWHDSTINKVIELPEKDVILFEIDYPINWEENVFEIHTLTFSGVHGYEIREGPFVGAPAIMGATKSAYLETKNVHKLRLDTNAGYRVILCEALSLRKGKAYLAADE
;
A
#
# COMPACT_ATOMS: atom_id res chain seq x y z
N MET A 1 7.51 -5.48 9.86
CA MET A 1 6.82 -6.45 8.98
C MET A 1 7.59 -6.47 7.68
N GLU A 2 7.90 -7.65 7.15
CA GLU A 2 8.55 -7.77 5.86
C GLU A 2 7.51 -7.83 4.74
N ILE A 3 7.92 -7.46 3.52
CA ILE A 3 7.02 -7.45 2.36
C ILE A 3 6.41 -8.84 2.10
N HIS A 4 7.14 -9.92 2.39
CA HIS A 4 6.69 -11.29 2.15
C HIS A 4 5.66 -11.77 3.18
N ASP A 5 5.45 -11.03 4.27
CA ASP A 5 4.44 -11.35 5.29
C ASP A 5 3.03 -10.92 4.86
N ILE A 6 2.92 -10.13 3.79
CA ILE A 6 1.66 -9.57 3.29
C ILE A 6 1.24 -10.36 2.04
N PHE A 7 -0.01 -10.79 2.00
CA PHE A 7 -0.60 -11.35 0.79
C PHE A 7 -1.04 -10.22 -0.15
N TRP A 8 -0.22 -9.94 -1.16
CA TRP A 8 -0.45 -8.80 -2.06
C TRP A 8 -1.48 -9.07 -3.14
N HIS A 9 -1.50 -10.30 -3.67
CA HIS A 9 -2.33 -10.64 -4.81
C HIS A 9 -3.81 -10.40 -4.51
N ASP A 10 -4.51 -9.84 -5.48
CA ASP A 10 -5.95 -9.59 -5.47
C ASP A 10 -6.44 -8.63 -4.39
N SER A 11 -5.50 -7.96 -3.69
CA SER A 11 -5.84 -6.85 -2.80
C SER A 11 -6.26 -5.62 -3.61
N THR A 12 -7.51 -5.21 -3.49
CA THR A 12 -8.04 -4.06 -4.25
C THR A 12 -7.83 -2.75 -3.51
N ILE A 13 -7.25 -1.74 -4.15
CA ILE A 13 -6.98 -0.43 -3.55
C ILE A 13 -8.22 0.45 -3.63
N ASN A 14 -8.98 0.52 -2.55
CA ASN A 14 -10.25 1.26 -2.48
C ASN A 14 -10.05 2.75 -2.24
N LYS A 15 -9.07 3.10 -1.40
CA LYS A 15 -8.82 4.49 -1.01
C LYS A 15 -7.35 4.69 -0.70
N VAL A 16 -6.82 5.84 -1.12
CA VAL A 16 -5.49 6.31 -0.70
C VAL A 16 -5.68 7.62 0.06
N ILE A 17 -5.02 7.73 1.22
CA ILE A 17 -4.97 8.95 2.02
C ILE A 17 -3.50 9.31 2.17
N GLU A 18 -3.13 10.48 1.65
CA GLU A 18 -1.80 11.06 1.82
C GLU A 18 -1.86 12.05 2.99
N LEU A 19 -0.95 11.88 3.95
CA LEU A 19 -0.79 12.74 5.13
C LEU A 19 0.64 13.29 5.15
N PRO A 20 0.95 14.28 4.28
CA PRO A 20 2.32 14.80 4.14
C PRO A 20 2.87 15.38 5.44
N GLU A 21 2.02 15.95 6.30
CA GLU A 21 2.42 16.51 7.59
C GLU A 21 2.85 15.47 8.62
N LYS A 22 2.57 14.18 8.36
CA LYS A 22 2.95 13.04 9.20
C LYS A 22 3.92 12.09 8.50
N ASP A 23 4.38 12.42 7.29
CA ASP A 23 5.17 11.54 6.42
C ASP A 23 4.52 10.14 6.25
N VAL A 24 3.19 10.10 6.09
CA VAL A 24 2.41 8.86 6.06
C VAL A 24 1.52 8.77 4.83
N ILE A 25 1.42 7.56 4.29
CA ILE A 25 0.40 7.21 3.29
C ILE A 25 -0.37 5.98 3.77
N LEU A 26 -1.69 6.03 3.66
CA LEU A 26 -2.59 4.96 4.04
C LEU A 26 -3.31 4.44 2.79
N PHE A 27 -3.23 3.13 2.54
CA PHE A 27 -4.09 2.47 1.56
C PHE A 27 -5.15 1.66 2.29
N GLU A 28 -6.41 1.97 2.05
CA GLU A 28 -7.51 1.08 2.40
C GLU A 28 -7.66 0.05 1.29
N ILE A 29 -7.53 -1.23 1.64
CA ILE A 29 -7.58 -2.35 0.71
C ILE A 29 -8.63 -3.37 1.11
N ASP A 30 -9.26 -4.00 0.13
CA ASP A 30 -9.95 -5.28 0.34
C ASP A 30 -8.89 -6.38 0.35
N TYR A 31 -8.53 -6.85 1.53
CA TYR A 31 -7.47 -7.84 1.74
C TYR A 31 -8.05 -9.25 1.80
N PRO A 32 -7.50 -10.22 1.05
CA PRO A 32 -7.99 -11.59 1.04
C PRO A 32 -7.59 -12.32 2.34
N ILE A 33 -8.59 -12.65 3.16
CA ILE A 33 -8.37 -13.43 4.39
C ILE A 33 -8.60 -14.93 4.15
N ASN A 34 -9.41 -15.29 3.15
CA ASN A 34 -9.54 -16.65 2.63
C ASN A 34 -9.62 -16.60 1.10
N TRP A 35 -8.49 -16.92 0.46
CA TRP A 35 -8.38 -16.95 -0.99
C TRP A 35 -9.30 -18.00 -1.64
N GLU A 36 -9.38 -19.19 -1.06
CA GLU A 36 -10.14 -20.31 -1.65
C GLU A 36 -11.64 -20.02 -1.70
N GLU A 37 -12.14 -19.26 -0.73
CA GLU A 37 -13.56 -18.91 -0.60
C GLU A 37 -13.89 -17.49 -1.11
N ASN A 38 -12.93 -16.77 -1.68
CA ASN A 38 -13.07 -15.36 -2.08
C ASN A 38 -13.59 -14.45 -0.95
N VAL A 39 -13.07 -14.62 0.26
CA VAL A 39 -13.45 -13.80 1.42
C VAL A 39 -12.42 -12.69 1.62
N PHE A 40 -12.91 -11.45 1.55
CA PHE A 40 -12.11 -10.25 1.71
C PHE A 40 -12.57 -9.43 2.92
N GLU A 41 -11.63 -8.77 3.57
CA GLU A 41 -11.89 -7.83 4.65
C GLU A 41 -11.12 -6.53 4.44
N ILE A 42 -11.73 -5.42 4.87
CA ILE A 42 -11.08 -4.12 4.81
C ILE A 42 -9.87 -4.10 5.75
N HIS A 43 -8.71 -3.82 5.18
CA HIS A 43 -7.47 -3.59 5.90
C HIS A 43 -6.84 -2.26 5.48
N THR A 44 -5.98 -1.71 6.33
CA THR A 44 -5.17 -0.54 6.01
C THR A 44 -3.70 -0.94 5.92
N LEU A 45 -3.10 -0.73 4.75
CA LEU A 45 -1.64 -0.67 4.61
C LEU A 45 -1.18 0.73 4.98
N THR A 46 -0.26 0.82 5.94
CA THR A 46 0.32 2.09 6.39
C THR A 46 1.79 2.12 6.01
N PHE A 47 2.15 3.13 5.24
CA PHE A 47 3.53 3.49 4.91
C PHE A 47 3.92 4.68 5.80
N SER A 48 5.05 4.58 6.50
CA SER A 48 5.54 5.62 7.42
C SER A 48 6.96 6.05 7.07
N GLY A 49 7.28 7.31 7.35
CA GLY A 49 8.52 7.92 6.88
C GLY A 49 8.55 7.95 5.35
N VAL A 50 7.49 8.49 4.73
CA VAL A 50 7.34 8.50 3.28
C VAL A 50 8.16 9.64 2.66
N HIS A 51 9.07 9.28 1.76
CA HIS A 51 9.90 10.22 1.00
C HIS A 51 9.36 10.52 -0.40
N GLY A 52 8.46 9.68 -0.90
CA GLY A 52 7.91 9.84 -2.24
C GLY A 52 6.84 8.83 -2.57
N TYR A 53 5.88 9.26 -3.38
CA TYR A 53 4.81 8.44 -3.91
C TYR A 53 4.58 8.76 -5.37
N GLU A 54 4.57 7.73 -6.21
CA GLU A 54 4.42 7.85 -7.65
C GLU A 54 3.38 6.86 -8.15
N ILE A 55 2.46 7.35 -8.99
CA ILE A 55 1.44 6.53 -9.65
C ILE A 55 1.74 6.51 -11.14
N ARG A 56 2.00 5.31 -11.68
CA ARG A 56 2.23 5.03 -13.11
C ARG A 56 1.19 4.05 -13.61
N GLU A 57 -0.07 4.48 -13.56
CA GLU A 57 -1.23 3.70 -14.00
C GLU A 57 -1.89 4.35 -15.21
N GLY A 58 -2.43 3.53 -16.12
CA GLY A 58 -3.24 3.98 -17.23
C GLY A 58 -4.71 4.19 -16.84
N PRO A 59 -5.56 4.68 -17.77
CA PRO A 59 -7.00 4.73 -17.55
C PRO A 59 -7.56 3.35 -17.22
N PHE A 60 -8.32 3.26 -16.13
CA PHE A 60 -8.91 2.02 -15.65
C PHE A 60 -10.32 2.27 -15.11
N VAL A 61 -11.22 1.29 -15.26
CA VAL A 61 -12.59 1.36 -14.72
C VAL A 61 -12.64 0.59 -13.41
N GLY A 62 -12.95 1.30 -12.32
CA GLY A 62 -13.00 0.73 -10.97
C GLY A 62 -11.69 0.93 -10.20
N ALA A 63 -11.56 0.20 -9.09
CA ALA A 63 -10.39 0.24 -8.23
C ALA A 63 -9.29 -0.72 -8.73
N PRO A 64 -8.01 -0.29 -8.78
CA PRO A 64 -6.93 -1.16 -9.21
C PRO A 64 -6.64 -2.23 -8.16
N ALA A 65 -6.43 -3.46 -8.63
CA ALA A 65 -6.02 -4.58 -7.79
C ALA A 65 -4.50 -4.75 -7.83
N ILE A 66 -3.89 -5.03 -6.69
CA ILE A 66 -2.47 -5.32 -6.57
C ILE A 66 -2.21 -6.73 -7.09
N MET A 67 -1.32 -6.82 -8.08
CA MET A 67 -0.90 -8.05 -8.74
C MET A 67 0.45 -8.54 -8.22
N GLY A 68 1.14 -7.77 -7.39
CA GLY A 68 2.41 -8.14 -6.81
C GLY A 68 3.10 -6.95 -6.16
N ALA A 69 4.09 -7.23 -5.30
CA ALA A 69 4.87 -6.21 -4.65
C ALA A 69 6.35 -6.60 -4.59
N THR A 70 7.24 -5.64 -4.81
CA THR A 70 8.68 -5.82 -4.71
C THR A 70 9.31 -4.73 -3.83
N LYS A 71 10.20 -5.14 -2.91
CA LYS A 71 10.97 -4.24 -2.05
C LYS A 71 12.42 -4.24 -2.54
N SER A 72 12.98 -3.05 -2.74
CA SER A 72 14.40 -2.86 -3.05
C SER A 72 14.99 -1.73 -2.20
N ALA A 73 16.32 -1.71 -2.06
CA ALA A 73 17.01 -0.65 -1.34
C ALA A 73 16.87 0.69 -2.07
N TYR A 74 16.71 1.79 -1.33
CA TYR A 74 16.82 3.14 -1.87
C TYR A 74 18.23 3.66 -1.61
N LEU A 75 19.03 3.82 -2.67
CA LEU A 75 20.48 4.05 -2.55
C LEU A 75 20.84 5.44 -1.98
N GLU A 76 19.92 6.39 -2.03
CA GLU A 76 20.19 7.78 -1.62
C GLU A 76 20.00 8.00 -0.11
N THR A 77 19.28 7.13 0.60
CA THR A 77 18.96 7.33 2.02
C THR A 77 19.03 6.00 2.77
N LYS A 78 19.87 5.95 3.81
CA LYS A 78 19.93 4.78 4.71
C LYS A 78 18.57 4.62 5.40
N ASN A 79 18.05 3.40 5.43
CA ASN A 79 16.75 3.01 6.03
C ASN A 79 15.49 3.31 5.19
N VAL A 80 15.62 3.91 4.00
CA VAL A 80 14.50 4.05 3.07
C VAL A 80 14.47 2.87 2.11
N HIS A 81 13.28 2.34 1.88
CA HIS A 81 13.04 1.26 0.95
C HIS A 81 12.15 1.75 -0.19
N LYS A 82 12.43 1.24 -1.40
CA LYS A 82 11.56 1.40 -2.55
C LYS A 82 10.63 0.21 -2.62
N LEU A 83 9.35 0.45 -2.39
CA LEU A 83 8.28 -0.51 -2.62
C LEU A 83 7.62 -0.21 -3.97
N ARG A 84 7.62 -1.21 -4.85
CA ARG A 84 6.85 -1.16 -6.09
C ARG A 84 5.68 -2.11 -5.98
N LEU A 85 4.48 -1.60 -6.22
CA LEU A 85 3.23 -2.35 -6.30
C LEU A 85 2.84 -2.43 -7.77
N ASP A 86 2.90 -3.61 -8.36
CA ASP A 86 2.37 -3.82 -9.70
C ASP A 86 0.86 -4.01 -9.59
N THR A 87 0.09 -3.28 -10.39
CA THR A 87 -1.38 -3.32 -10.38
C THR A 87 -1.89 -3.76 -11.75
N ASN A 88 -3.16 -4.15 -11.80
CA ASN A 88 -3.82 -4.44 -13.09
C ASN A 88 -4.01 -3.19 -13.99
N ALA A 89 -3.63 -2.00 -13.52
CA ALA A 89 -3.66 -0.75 -14.27
C ALA A 89 -2.26 -0.18 -14.58
N GLY A 90 -1.17 -0.83 -14.14
CA GLY A 90 0.19 -0.32 -14.26
C GLY A 90 1.01 -0.63 -13.02
N TYR A 91 1.56 0.40 -12.36
CA TYR A 91 2.24 0.25 -11.08
C TYR A 91 2.25 1.52 -10.24
N ARG A 92 2.51 1.35 -8.95
CA ARG A 92 2.75 2.45 -8.00
C ARG A 92 4.09 2.23 -7.30
N VAL A 93 4.75 3.32 -6.93
CA VAL A 93 6.02 3.30 -6.19
C VAL A 93 5.88 4.13 -4.93
N ILE A 94 6.26 3.55 -3.80
CA ILE A 94 6.34 4.20 -2.50
C ILE A 94 7.79 4.13 -2.02
N LEU A 95 8.36 5.27 -1.63
CA LEU A 95 9.62 5.34 -0.91
C LEU A 95 9.30 5.55 0.57
N CYS A 96 9.56 4.56 1.42
CA CYS A 96 9.21 4.64 2.84
C CYS A 96 10.21 3.91 3.74
N GLU A 97 10.26 4.31 5.00
CA GLU A 97 11.08 3.65 6.03
C GLU A 97 10.41 2.37 6.55
N ALA A 98 9.09 2.41 6.74
CA ALA A 98 8.34 1.32 7.35
C ALA A 98 6.99 1.04 6.68
N LEU A 99 6.55 -0.21 6.81
CA LEU A 99 5.28 -0.73 6.32
C LEU A 99 4.59 -1.56 7.42
N SER A 100 3.28 -1.38 7.57
CA SER A 100 2.44 -2.23 8.41
C SER A 100 1.07 -2.47 7.79
N LEU A 101 0.45 -3.60 8.15
CA LEU A 101 -0.91 -3.97 7.77
C LEU A 101 -1.75 -4.08 9.04
N ARG A 102 -2.93 -3.45 9.07
CA ARG A 102 -3.90 -3.57 10.16
C ARG A 102 -5.29 -3.86 9.63
N LYS A 103 -6.09 -4.65 10.36
CA LYS A 103 -7.51 -4.81 10.08
C LYS A 103 -8.26 -3.50 10.33
N GLY A 104 -9.20 -3.18 9.45
CA GLY A 104 -10.05 -2.00 9.55
C GLY A 104 -9.68 -0.86 8.61
N LYS A 105 -10.52 0.18 8.62
CA LYS A 105 -10.46 1.34 7.71
C LYS A 105 -9.32 2.29 8.02
N ALA A 106 -8.96 3.07 7.01
CA ALA A 106 -8.01 4.16 7.17
C ALA A 106 -8.69 5.33 7.90
N TYR A 107 -8.42 5.46 9.20
CA TYR A 107 -8.86 6.62 9.97
C TYR A 107 -7.85 7.75 9.85
N LEU A 108 -8.33 8.95 9.53
CA LEU A 108 -7.67 10.17 9.95
C LEU A 108 -7.78 10.16 11.48
N ALA A 109 -6.67 10.07 12.21
CA ALA A 109 -6.71 10.49 13.59
C ALA A 109 -7.07 11.98 13.55
N ALA A 110 -8.34 12.29 13.81
CA ALA A 110 -8.74 13.63 14.17
C ALA A 110 -7.90 13.99 15.39
N ASP A 111 -7.20 15.11 15.30
CA ASP A 111 -6.19 15.57 16.24
C ASP A 111 -6.61 15.31 17.71
N GLU A 112 -5.78 14.55 18.43
CA GLU A 112 -5.72 14.60 19.90
C GLU A 112 -4.76 15.72 20.33
#